data_AF-A0A917P7Q2-F1
#
_entry.id   AF-A0A917P7Q2-F1
#
_cell.length_a   1.000
_cell.length_b   1.000
_cell.length_c   1.000
_cell.angle_alpha   90.00
_cell.angle_beta   90.00
_cell.angle_gamma   90.00
#
_symmetry.space_group_name_H-M   'P 1'
#
loop_
_entity.id
_entity.type
_entity.pdbx_description
1 polymer ?
#
loop_
_entity_poly.entity_id
_entity_poly.type
_entity_poly.pdbx_seq_one_letter_code
_entity_poly.pdbx_strand_id
1 'polypeptide(L)'
;MKFACLVLLLSVLTACSRPDAESARVQALEGRVARLEAQVAALRQAGAARPDDAQSATAGAAAQYCATQLASAMEEYRQSNDRYPGMSGVSLPSACEGFRVAWPRLDGAHYRFEVSGESGKVLASEAR
;
A
#
# COMPACT_ATOMS: atom_id res chain seq x y z
N MET A 1 80.17 -21.27 -8.24
CA MET A 1 79.51 -20.97 -6.95
C MET A 1 78.72 -19.66 -7.02
N LYS A 2 77.70 -19.56 -7.88
CA LYS A 2 76.91 -18.32 -8.09
C LYS A 2 75.38 -18.55 -8.11
N PHE A 3 74.95 -19.81 -8.17
CA PHE A 3 73.54 -20.19 -8.19
C PHE A 3 72.94 -20.47 -6.80
N ALA A 4 73.76 -20.70 -5.77
CA ALA A 4 73.26 -21.02 -4.43
C ALA A 4 72.74 -19.79 -3.65
N CYS A 5 73.30 -18.59 -3.87
CA CYS A 5 72.83 -17.37 -3.20
C CYS A 5 71.49 -16.84 -3.73
N LEU A 6 71.13 -17.17 -4.98
CA LEU A 6 69.95 -16.58 -5.62
C LEU A 6 68.66 -17.31 -5.24
N VAL A 7 68.75 -18.59 -4.87
CA VAL A 7 67.60 -19.42 -4.46
C VAL A 7 67.15 -19.09 -3.03
N LEU A 8 68.06 -18.66 -2.16
CA LEU A 8 67.77 -18.34 -0.76
C LEU A 8 67.08 -16.97 -0.56
N LEU A 9 67.20 -16.07 -1.54
CA LEU A 9 66.54 -14.76 -1.52
C LEU A 9 65.09 -14.81 -2.02
N LEU A 10 64.74 -15.75 -2.90
CA LEU A 10 63.36 -15.90 -3.42
C LEU A 10 62.39 -16.56 -2.42
N SER A 11 62.89 -17.34 -1.47
CA SER A 11 62.06 -18.02 -0.45
C SER A 11 61.61 -17.10 0.68
N VAL A 12 62.23 -15.93 0.86
CA VAL A 12 61.84 -14.94 1.89
C VAL A 12 60.73 -13.99 1.39
N LEU A 13 60.58 -13.84 0.06
CA LEU A 13 59.59 -12.95 -0.54
C LEU A 13 58.21 -13.59 -0.79
N THR A 14 58.09 -14.93 -0.67
CA THR A 14 56.84 -15.67 -0.90
C THR A 14 56.03 -15.96 0.37
N ALA A 15 56.53 -15.61 1.55
CA ALA A 15 55.86 -15.85 2.84
C ALA A 15 54.90 -14.74 3.30
N CYS A 16 54.63 -13.72 2.48
CA CYS A 16 53.77 -12.58 2.83
C CYS A 16 52.57 -12.37 1.89
N SER A 17 52.10 -13.42 1.21
CA SER A 17 50.81 -13.37 0.50
C SER A 17 49.80 -14.18 1.30
N ARG A 18 49.20 -13.54 2.32
CA ARG A 18 48.30 -14.17 3.31
C ARG A 18 47.00 -14.62 2.63
N PRO A 19 46.84 -15.89 2.22
CA PRO A 19 45.67 -16.35 1.47
C PRO A 19 44.41 -16.32 2.35
N ASP A 20 44.61 -16.43 3.65
CA ASP A 20 43.55 -16.48 4.67
C ASP A 20 42.77 -15.15 4.81
N ALA A 21 43.41 -14.02 4.49
CA ALA A 21 42.75 -12.72 4.58
C ALA A 21 41.78 -12.49 3.40
N GLU A 22 42.10 -13.06 2.24
CA GLU A 22 41.25 -12.99 1.05
C GLU A 22 40.06 -13.94 1.17
N SER A 23 40.30 -15.19 1.59
CA SER A 23 39.24 -16.19 1.78
C SER A 23 38.23 -15.80 2.86
N ALA A 24 38.69 -15.23 3.98
CA ALA A 24 37.82 -14.72 5.03
C ALA A 24 36.96 -13.53 4.56
N ARG A 25 37.52 -12.65 3.69
CA ARG A 25 36.77 -11.54 3.08
C ARG A 25 35.70 -12.04 2.11
N VAL A 26 36.02 -13.04 1.29
CA VAL A 26 35.07 -13.65 0.35
C VAL A 26 33.91 -14.31 1.11
N GLN A 27 34.19 -15.10 2.15
CA GLN A 27 33.12 -15.70 2.99
C GLN A 27 32.24 -14.64 3.67
N ALA A 28 32.84 -13.56 4.18
CA ALA A 28 32.07 -12.47 4.78
C ALA A 28 31.18 -11.74 3.76
N LEU A 29 31.64 -11.62 2.52
CA LEU A 29 30.85 -11.05 1.43
C LEU A 29 29.71 -11.98 1.03
N GLU A 30 29.96 -13.28 0.86
CA GLU A 30 28.95 -14.29 0.53
C GLU A 30 27.84 -14.33 1.59
N GLY A 31 28.19 -14.30 2.88
CA GLY A 31 27.22 -14.24 3.96
C GLY A 31 26.36 -12.97 3.93
N ARG A 32 26.94 -11.83 3.54
CA ARG A 32 26.20 -10.57 3.36
C ARG A 32 25.29 -10.63 2.13
N VAL A 33 25.74 -11.22 1.03
CA VAL A 33 24.93 -11.42 -0.18
C VAL A 33 23.73 -12.31 0.14
N ALA A 34 23.94 -13.48 0.75
CA ALA A 34 22.87 -14.39 1.13
C ALA A 34 21.83 -13.72 2.05
N ARG A 35 22.28 -12.92 3.02
CA ARG A 35 21.39 -12.16 3.91
C ARG A 35 20.62 -11.06 3.17
N LEU A 36 21.24 -10.40 2.19
CA LEU A 36 20.58 -9.38 1.36
C LEU A 36 19.57 -10.02 0.39
N GLU A 37 19.90 -11.16 -0.20
CA GLU A 37 19.01 -11.93 -1.08
C GLU A 37 17.79 -12.44 -0.31
N ALA A 38 17.97 -12.94 0.91
CA ALA A 38 16.87 -13.35 1.79
C ALA A 38 15.96 -12.17 2.17
N GLN A 39 16.55 -10.99 2.45
CA GLN A 39 15.77 -9.78 2.72
C GLN A 39 15.02 -9.30 1.48
N VAL A 40 15.62 -9.35 0.29
CA VAL A 40 14.94 -9.00 -0.97
C VAL A 40 13.83 -9.99 -1.27
N ALA A 41 14.03 -11.29 -1.03
CA ALA A 41 12.99 -12.30 -1.20
C ALA A 41 11.82 -12.07 -0.24
N ALA A 42 12.11 -11.81 1.03
CA ALA A 42 11.10 -11.48 2.04
C ALA A 42 10.37 -10.17 1.71
N LEU A 43 11.07 -9.13 1.25
CA LEU A 43 10.47 -7.86 0.84
C LEU A 43 9.65 -8.00 -0.44
N ARG A 44 10.04 -8.86 -1.39
CA ARG A 44 9.21 -9.19 -2.56
C ARG A 44 7.94 -9.95 -2.19
N GLN A 45 8.01 -10.80 -1.16
CA GLN A 45 6.85 -11.52 -0.64
C GLN A 45 5.92 -10.60 0.19
N ALA A 46 6.48 -9.68 0.97
CA ALA A 46 5.74 -8.78 1.86
C ALA A 46 5.23 -7.50 1.14
N GLY A 47 5.95 -7.03 0.13
CA GLY A 47 5.68 -5.78 -0.59
C GLY A 47 4.68 -5.88 -1.73
N ALA A 48 4.11 -7.06 -1.97
CA ALA A 48 3.05 -7.23 -2.95
C ALA A 48 1.68 -6.98 -2.30
N ALA A 49 1.41 -5.75 -1.87
CA ALA A 49 0.02 -5.29 -1.96
C ALA A 49 -0.32 -5.40 -3.45
N ARG A 50 -1.24 -6.29 -3.82
CA ARG A 50 -1.56 -6.44 -5.23
C ARG A 50 -2.08 -5.09 -5.72
N PRO A 51 -1.79 -4.68 -6.96
CA PRO A 51 -2.34 -3.45 -7.52
C PRO A 51 -3.86 -3.32 -7.31
N ASP A 52 -4.58 -4.45 -7.32
CA ASP A 52 -6.00 -4.55 -7.01
C ASP A 52 -6.35 -4.19 -5.56
N ASP A 53 -5.47 -4.48 -4.60
CA ASP A 53 -5.66 -4.13 -3.18
C ASP A 53 -5.53 -2.62 -2.97
N ALA A 54 -4.57 -1.98 -3.66
CA ALA A 54 -4.40 -0.53 -3.60
C ALA A 54 -5.58 0.20 -4.28
N GLN A 55 -6.00 -0.25 -5.47
CA GLN A 55 -7.15 0.34 -6.17
C GLN A 55 -8.45 0.14 -5.39
N SER A 56 -8.68 -1.04 -4.81
CA SER A 56 -9.87 -1.29 -3.99
C SER A 56 -9.86 -0.48 -2.69
N ALA A 57 -8.70 -0.28 -2.06
CA ALA A 57 -8.55 0.60 -0.90
C ALA A 57 -8.85 2.07 -1.27
N THR A 58 -8.33 2.57 -2.40
CA THR A 58 -8.63 3.92 -2.87
C THR A 58 -10.10 4.08 -3.22
N ALA A 59 -10.72 3.11 -3.90
CA ALA A 59 -12.14 3.15 -4.23
C ALA A 59 -13.01 3.14 -2.97
N GLY A 60 -12.65 2.35 -1.95
CA GLY A 60 -13.33 2.34 -0.65
C GLY A 60 -13.22 3.69 0.07
N ALA A 61 -12.03 4.28 0.11
CA ALA A 61 -11.82 5.59 0.73
C ALA A 61 -12.61 6.70 0.01
N ALA A 62 -12.63 6.70 -1.32
CA ALA A 62 -13.42 7.64 -2.12
C ALA A 62 -14.92 7.46 -1.89
N ALA A 63 -15.42 6.22 -1.82
CA ALA A 63 -16.83 5.94 -1.51
C ALA A 63 -17.21 6.42 -0.09
N GLN A 64 -16.34 6.25 0.90
CA GLN A 64 -16.57 6.75 2.26
C GLN A 64 -16.59 8.29 2.28
N TYR A 65 -15.75 8.95 1.49
CA TYR A 65 -15.76 10.40 1.36
C TYR A 65 -17.08 10.89 0.72
N CYS A 66 -17.54 10.24 -0.35
CA CYS A 66 -18.89 10.48 -0.90
C CYS A 66 -19.98 10.34 0.17
N ALA A 67 -19.98 9.22 0.92
CA ALA A 67 -20.99 8.96 1.94
C ALA A 67 -21.00 10.04 3.02
N THR A 68 -19.83 10.47 3.47
CA THR A 68 -19.67 11.54 4.49
C THR A 68 -20.21 12.88 3.98
N GLN A 69 -19.85 13.26 2.75
CA GLN A 69 -20.31 14.52 2.16
C GLN A 69 -21.83 14.50 1.94
N LEU A 70 -22.38 13.37 1.49
CA LEU A 70 -23.81 13.22 1.29
C LEU A 70 -24.57 13.28 2.63
N ALA A 71 -24.13 12.53 3.64
CA ALA A 71 -24.72 12.59 4.98
C ALA A 71 -24.69 14.01 5.55
N SER A 72 -23.59 14.75 5.36
CA SER A 72 -23.48 16.15 5.78
C SER A 72 -24.50 17.05 5.08
N ALA A 73 -24.66 16.92 3.76
CA ALA A 73 -25.65 17.67 2.99
C ALA A 73 -27.09 17.35 3.42
N MET A 74 -27.38 16.07 3.75
CA MET A 74 -28.68 15.65 4.27
C MET A 74 -28.97 16.31 5.63
N GLU A 75 -27.98 16.38 6.52
CA GLU A 75 -28.11 17.05 7.81
C GLU A 75 -28.27 18.57 7.69
N GLU A 76 -27.55 19.21 6.78
CA GLU A 76 -27.69 20.64 6.53
C GLU A 76 -29.09 20.99 6.02
N TYR A 77 -29.62 20.17 5.09
CA TYR A 77 -31.00 20.31 4.64
C TYR A 77 -31.97 20.14 5.81
N ARG A 78 -31.80 19.11 6.65
CA ARG A 78 -32.64 18.88 7.83
C ARG A 78 -32.60 20.05 8.81
N GLN A 79 -31.43 20.61 9.08
CA GLN A 79 -31.29 21.76 9.98
C GLN A 79 -32.02 23.00 9.47
N SER A 80 -32.12 23.16 8.15
CA SER A 80 -32.79 24.30 7.52
C SER A 80 -34.29 24.10 7.30
N ASN A 81 -34.77 22.86 7.30
CA ASN A 81 -36.13 22.50 6.89
C ASN A 81 -36.90 21.64 7.91
N ASP A 82 -36.28 21.31 9.05
CA ASP A 82 -36.76 20.39 10.08
C ASP A 82 -37.14 18.98 9.58
N ARG A 83 -36.66 18.59 8.39
CA ARG A 83 -36.90 17.29 7.75
C ARG A 83 -35.84 16.98 6.70
N TYR A 84 -35.60 15.71 6.39
CA TYR A 84 -34.77 15.32 5.25
C TYR A 84 -35.48 15.56 3.91
N PRO A 85 -34.73 15.74 2.80
CA PRO A 85 -35.31 15.89 1.48
C PRO A 85 -35.98 14.59 1.01
N GLY A 86 -37.03 14.70 0.20
CA GLY A 86 -37.52 13.56 -0.59
C GLY A 86 -36.58 13.27 -1.76
N MET A 87 -36.79 12.14 -2.45
CA MET A 87 -35.92 11.70 -3.56
C MET A 87 -35.66 12.78 -4.64
N SER A 88 -36.68 13.57 -5.00
CA SER A 88 -36.53 14.64 -6.00
C SER A 88 -35.77 15.88 -5.51
N GLY A 89 -35.54 16.00 -4.21
CA GLY A 89 -34.80 17.09 -3.58
C GLY A 89 -33.37 16.72 -3.18
N VAL A 90 -32.96 15.47 -3.37
CA VAL A 90 -31.58 15.05 -3.12
C VAL A 90 -30.69 15.56 -4.26
N SER A 91 -29.69 16.36 -3.89
CA SER A 91 -28.58 16.71 -4.77
C SER A 91 -27.34 15.93 -4.33
N LEU A 92 -26.76 15.15 -5.24
CA LEU A 92 -25.54 14.41 -4.94
C LEU A 92 -24.32 15.36 -4.96
N PRO A 93 -23.45 15.34 -3.93
CA PRO A 93 -22.19 16.06 -3.96
C PRO A 93 -21.28 15.57 -5.09
N SER A 94 -20.38 16.43 -5.59
CA SER A 94 -19.39 16.05 -6.60
C SER A 94 -18.48 14.89 -6.15
N ALA A 95 -18.25 14.75 -4.85
CA ALA A 95 -17.53 13.61 -4.27
C ALA A 95 -18.17 12.25 -4.59
N CYS A 96 -19.45 12.22 -4.95
CA CYS A 96 -20.18 11.02 -5.33
C CYS A 96 -20.19 10.74 -6.84
N GLU A 97 -19.51 11.57 -7.65
CA GLU A 97 -19.37 11.32 -9.08
C GLU A 97 -18.69 9.96 -9.34
N GLY A 98 -19.22 9.20 -10.30
CA GLY A 98 -18.76 7.83 -10.59
C GLY A 98 -19.24 6.76 -9.62
N PHE A 99 -19.94 7.12 -8.53
CA PHE A 99 -20.60 6.16 -7.63
C PHE A 99 -22.09 6.06 -7.88
N ARG A 100 -22.65 4.89 -7.60
CA ARG A 100 -24.11 4.68 -7.57
C ARG A 100 -24.58 4.75 -6.13
N VAL A 101 -25.52 5.66 -5.86
CA VAL A 101 -26.16 5.81 -4.55
C VAL A 101 -27.56 5.20 -4.60
N ALA A 102 -27.79 4.15 -3.80
CA ALA A 102 -29.10 3.55 -3.61
C ALA A 102 -29.71 4.03 -2.29
N TRP A 103 -31.03 4.19 -2.25
CA TRP A 103 -31.76 4.68 -1.07
C TRP A 103 -32.73 3.63 -0.55
N PRO A 104 -32.28 2.63 0.23
CA PRO A 104 -33.17 1.68 0.88
C PRO A 104 -34.24 2.35 1.75
N ARG A 105 -33.93 3.54 2.30
CA ARG A 105 -34.89 4.34 3.03
C ARG A 105 -34.62 5.82 2.80
N LEU A 106 -35.66 6.58 2.47
CA LEU A 106 -35.63 8.03 2.50
C LEU A 106 -37.03 8.56 2.78
N ASP A 107 -37.19 9.12 3.97
CA ASP A 107 -38.42 9.77 4.41
C ASP A 107 -38.07 11.09 5.14
N GLY A 108 -39.08 11.89 5.48
CA GLY A 108 -38.84 13.20 6.10
C GLY A 108 -38.10 13.14 7.45
N ALA A 109 -38.08 11.98 8.12
CA ALA A 109 -37.46 11.81 9.43
C ALA A 109 -36.21 10.93 9.41
N HIS A 110 -36.04 10.07 8.42
CA HIS A 110 -34.95 9.09 8.36
C HIS A 110 -34.38 8.93 6.96
N TYR A 111 -33.12 8.52 6.89
CA TYR A 111 -32.51 8.05 5.65
C TYR A 111 -31.64 6.81 5.88
N ARG A 112 -31.47 6.05 4.81
CA ARG A 112 -30.43 5.02 4.66
C ARG A 112 -30.04 5.02 3.20
N PHE A 113 -28.75 5.08 2.95
CA PHE A 113 -28.22 4.93 1.60
C PHE A 113 -26.98 4.05 1.56
N GLU A 114 -26.73 3.52 0.38
CA GLU A 114 -25.57 2.68 0.07
C GLU A 114 -24.84 3.28 -1.12
N VAL A 115 -23.52 3.42 -1.00
CA VAL A 115 -22.62 3.88 -2.06
C VAL A 115 -21.93 2.67 -2.64
N SER A 116 -22.15 2.44 -3.93
CA SER A 116 -21.59 1.32 -4.67
C SER A 116 -20.68 1.80 -5.79
N GLY A 117 -19.59 1.06 -6.01
CA GLY A 117 -18.70 1.28 -7.16
C GLY A 117 -19.30 0.71 -8.44
N GLU A 118 -18.56 0.81 -9.55
CA GLU A 118 -18.99 0.34 -10.87
C GLU A 118 -19.35 -1.16 -10.91
N SER A 119 -18.67 -1.98 -10.09
CA SER A 119 -18.94 -3.41 -9.95
C SER A 119 -20.24 -3.74 -9.22
N GLY A 120 -20.97 -2.73 -8.71
CA GLY A 120 -22.17 -2.91 -7.90
C GLY A 120 -21.89 -3.34 -6.45
N LYS A 121 -20.62 -3.57 -6.08
CA LYS A 121 -20.23 -3.83 -4.70
C LYS A 121 -20.49 -2.57 -3.86
N VAL A 122 -21.18 -2.74 -2.73
CA VAL A 122 -21.33 -1.68 -1.73
C VAL A 122 -19.97 -1.44 -1.07
N LEU A 123 -19.53 -0.18 -1.11
CA LEU A 123 -18.24 0.26 -0.60
C LEU A 123 -18.39 1.10 0.67
N ALA A 124 -19.51 1.81 0.81
CA ALA A 124 -19.86 2.57 2.01
C ALA A 124 -21.39 2.63 2.18
N SER A 125 -21.86 2.91 3.38
CA SER A 125 -23.29 3.08 3.68
C SER A 125 -23.45 3.96 4.91
N GLU A 126 -24.52 4.76 4.96
CA GLU A 126 -24.86 5.58 6.12
C GLU A 126 -26.36 5.47 6.39
N ALA A 127 -26.75 5.71 7.65
CA ALA A 127 -28.14 5.72 8.05
C ALA A 127 -28.37 6.64 9.25
N ARG A 128 -29.54 7.29 9.27
CA ARG A 128 -30.03 8.07 10.40
C ARG A 128 -31.54 8.06 10.50
#